data_AF-A0A5C2HBL6-F1
#
_entry.id   AF-A0A5C2HBL6-F1
#
_cell.length_a   1.000
_cell.length_b   1.000
_cell.length_c   1.000
_cell.angle_alpha   90.00
_cell.angle_beta   90.00
_cell.angle_gamma   90.00
#
_symmetry.space_group_name_H-M   'P 1'
#
loop_
_entity.id
_entity.type
_entity.pdbx_description
1 polymer ?
#
loop_
_entity_poly.entity_id
_entity_poly.type
_entity_poly.pdbx_seq_one_letter_code
_entity_poly.pdbx_strand_id
1 'polypeptide(L)' 'MDNKYKPIACQFYDELESLAVKKVKSKIVYSEDNIQKEIEDFIVDFKTLNKEEFMILQNGLQIRLDKVLSVNGKEFKK' A
#
# COMPACT_ATOMS: atom_id res chain seq x y z
N MET A 1 26.97 10.06 -6.54
CA MET A 1 26.40 9.56 -7.82
C MET A 1 24.92 9.35 -7.57
N ASP A 2 24.15 10.40 -7.82
CA ASP A 2 22.74 10.54 -7.49
C ASP A 2 21.87 9.97 -8.62
N ASN A 3 21.36 8.75 -8.43
CA ASN A 3 20.21 8.28 -9.21
C ASN A 3 18.96 8.40 -8.33
N LYS A 4 18.45 9.62 -8.21
CA LYS A 4 17.20 9.97 -7.51
C LYS A 4 16.01 9.39 -8.27
N TYR A 5 15.78 8.08 -8.16
CA TYR A 5 14.41 7.60 -8.11
C TYR A 5 13.79 8.24 -6.87
N LYS A 6 12.67 8.94 -7.03
CA LYS A 6 11.81 9.28 -5.90
C LYS A 6 10.84 8.11 -5.77
N PRO A 7 11.18 7.02 -5.06
CA PRO A 7 10.18 6.00 -4.78
C PRO A 7 9.06 6.67 -3.99
N ILE A 8 7.82 6.22 -4.19
CA ILE A 8 6.74 6.43 -3.23
C ILE A 8 7.37 6.28 -1.84
N ALA A 9 7.32 7.39 -1.07
CA ALA A 9 8.21 7.70 0.05
C ALA A 9 8.97 6.47 0.58
N CYS A 10 10.29 6.41 0.46
CA CYS A 10 11.09 5.24 0.85
C CYS A 10 10.68 4.64 2.21
N GLN A 11 10.19 5.48 3.12
CA GLN A 11 9.63 5.07 4.42
C GLN A 11 8.28 4.33 4.35
N PHE A 12 7.39 4.70 3.43
CA PHE A 12 6.10 4.02 3.26
C PHE A 12 6.27 2.64 2.64
N TYR A 13 7.07 2.52 1.58
CA TYR A 13 7.30 1.23 0.95
C TYR A 13 8.03 0.26 1.91
N ASP A 14 9.04 0.75 2.64
CA ASP A 14 9.72 -0.03 3.66
C ASP A 14 8.76 -0.49 4.78
N GLU A 15 7.85 0.38 5.21
CA GLU A 15 6.87 0.03 6.23
C GLU A 15 5.85 -1.01 5.74
N LEU A 16 5.36 -0.84 4.52
CA LEU A 16 4.50 -1.79 3.83
C LEU A 16 5.16 -3.16 3.66
N GLU A 17 6.42 -3.17 3.24
CA GLU A 17 7.23 -4.38 3.11
C GLU A 17 7.44 -5.03 4.48
N SER A 18 7.69 -4.25 5.54
CA SER A 18 7.77 -4.73 6.92
C SER A 18 6.46 -5.37 7.37
N LEU A 19 5.31 -4.75 7.07
CA LEU A 19 3.99 -5.30 7.39
C LEU A 19 3.73 -6.62 6.66
N ALA A 20 4.14 -6.71 5.39
CA ALA A 20 4.01 -7.93 4.59
C ALA A 20 4.90 -9.06 5.10
N VAL A 21 6.17 -8.76 5.38
CA VAL A 21 7.14 -9.71 5.93
C VAL A 21 6.71 -10.20 7.32
N LYS A 22 6.25 -9.28 8.18
CA LYS A 22 5.73 -9.63 9.51
C LYS A 22 4.38 -10.34 9.46
N LYS A 23 3.72 -10.38 8.28
CA LYS A 23 2.36 -10.88 8.10
C LYS A 23 1.43 -10.30 9.17
N VAL A 24 1.46 -8.97 9.30
CA VAL A 24 0.59 -8.26 10.24
C VAL A 24 -0.69 -7.88 9.52
N LYS A 25 -1.81 -8.19 10.16
CA LYS A 25 -3.13 -7.78 9.67
C LYS A 25 -3.18 -6.26 9.67
N SER A 26 -3.26 -5.67 8.49
CA SER A 26 -3.14 -4.25 8.27
C SER A 26 -4.49 -3.70 7.86
N LYS A 27 -4.95 -2.62 8.50
CA LYS A 27 -6.20 -1.96 8.13
C LYS A 27 -5.93 -0.94 7.02
N ILE A 28 -6.34 -1.24 5.79
CA ILE A 28 -6.15 -0.38 4.63
C ILE A 28 -7.46 0.37 4.35
N VAL A 29 -7.36 1.68 4.26
CA VAL A 29 -8.45 2.55 3.80
C VAL A 29 -8.07 3.09 2.43
N TYR A 30 -8.95 2.93 1.45
CA TYR A 30 -8.72 3.35 0.08
C TYR A 30 -10.01 3.92 -0.54
N SER A 31 -9.86 4.80 -1.52
CA SER A 31 -10.99 5.35 -2.28
C SER A 31 -11.18 4.58 -3.58
N GLU A 32 -12.34 3.96 -3.74
CA GLU A 32 -12.72 3.18 -4.92
C GLU A 32 -14.06 3.71 -5.43
N ASP A 33 -14.11 4.11 -6.70
CA ASP A 33 -15.30 4.70 -7.34
C ASP A 33 -15.97 5.84 -6.53
N ASN A 34 -15.18 6.79 -6.03
CA ASN A 34 -15.63 7.88 -5.14
C ASN A 34 -16.20 7.44 -3.78
N ILE A 35 -16.08 6.16 -3.42
CA ILE A 35 -16.48 5.61 -2.13
C ILE A 35 -15.23 5.25 -1.33
N GLN A 36 -15.15 5.70 -0.08
CA GLN A 36 -14.14 5.21 0.85
C GLN A 36 -14.50 3.78 1.26
N LYS A 37 -13.57 2.86 1.02
CA LYS A 37 -13.62 1.49 1.49
C LYS A 37 -12.49 1.26 2.48
N GLU A 38 -12.79 0.49 3.51
CA GLU A 38 -11.79 -0.03 4.43
C GLU A 38 -11.78 -1.56 4.37
N ILE A 39 -10.59 -2.13 4.40
CA ILE A 39 -10.38 -3.57 4.47
C ILE A 39 -9.26 -3.88 5.44
N GLU A 40 -9.41 -4.95 6.20
CA GLU A 40 -8.40 -5.39 7.14
C GLU A 40 -7.93 -6.79 6.74
N ASP A 41 -6.73 -6.87 6.18
CA ASP A 41 -6.19 -8.10 5.63
C ASP A 41 -4.67 -8.16 5.77
N PHE A 42 -4.07 -9.30 5.41
CA PHE A 42 -2.63 -9.46 5.44
C PHE A 42 -2.06 -9.05 4.10
N ILE A 43 -1.09 -8.14 4.14
CA ILE A 43 -0.37 -7.79 2.92
C ILE A 43 0.56 -8.95 2.61
N VAL A 44 0.43 -9.55 1.43
CA VAL A 44 1.24 -10.71 1.04
C VAL A 44 2.33 -10.34 0.07
N ASP A 45 2.06 -9.38 -0.82
CA ASP A 45 2.96 -9.03 -1.90
C ASP A 45 2.60 -7.65 -2.48
N PHE A 46 3.51 -7.06 -3.27
CA PHE A 46 3.27 -5.81 -3.98
C PHE A 46 3.65 -5.98 -5.45
N LYS A 47 2.80 -5.46 -6.32
CA LYS A 47 2.98 -5.55 -7.77
C LYS A 47 3.04 -4.17 -8.40
N THR A 48 4.10 -3.92 -9.16
CA THR A 48 4.21 -2.71 -9.98
C THR A 48 3.73 -3.01 -11.40
N LEU A 49 2.74 -2.26 -11.88
CA LEU A 49 2.17 -2.37 -13.22
C LEU A 49 2.12 -0.96 -13.82
N ASN A 50 2.72 -0.75 -15.00
CA ASN A 50 2.67 0.53 -15.71
C ASN A 50 3.12 1.76 -14.89
N LYS A 51 4.16 1.62 -14.06
CA LYS A 51 4.63 2.65 -13.10
C LYS A 51 3.65 2.94 -11.95
N GLU A 52 2.63 2.12 -11.79
CA GLU A 52 1.66 2.21 -10.69
C GLU A 52 1.88 1.04 -9.74
N GLU A 53 1.82 1.32 -8.44
CA GLU A 53 2.06 0.32 -7.41
C GLU A 53 0.73 -0.21 -6.85
N PHE A 54 0.64 -1.53 -6.78
CA PHE A 54 -0.52 -2.26 -6.28
C PHE A 54 -0.10 -3.13 -5.11
N MET A 55 -0.86 -3.07 -4.03
CA MET A 55 -0.77 -3.94 -2.88
C MET A 55 -1.65 -5.16 -3.08
N ILE A 56 -1.10 -6.35 -2.85
CA ILE A 56 -1.80 -7.61 -2.92
C ILE A 56 -2.05 -8.08 -1.49
N LEU A 57 -3.32 -8.32 -1.18
CA LEU A 57 -3.77 -8.87 0.09
C LEU A 57 -3.88 -10.39 0.00
N GLN A 58 -3.83 -11.07 1.15
CA GLN A 58 -3.94 -12.52 1.24
C GLN A 58 -5.26 -13.03 0.67
N ASN A 59 -6.33 -12.24 0.79
CA ASN A 59 -7.62 -12.54 0.18
C ASN A 59 -7.64 -12.44 -1.36
N GLY A 60 -6.49 -12.14 -2.00
CA GLY A 60 -6.36 -11.98 -3.45
C GLY A 60 -6.77 -10.59 -3.98
N LEU A 61 -7.17 -9.70 -3.08
CA LEU A 61 -7.60 -8.35 -3.43
C LEU A 61 -6.38 -7.46 -3.72
N GLN A 62 -6.46 -6.70 -4.81
CA GLN A 62 -5.37 -5.82 -5.26
C GLN A 62 -5.80 -4.36 -5.16
N ILE A 63 -5.08 -3.55 -4.38
CA ILE A 63 -5.39 -2.14 -4.14
C ILE A 63 -4.26 -1.29 -4.68
N ARG A 64 -4.59 -0.29 -5.49
CA ARG A 64 -3.62 0.73 -5.92
C ARG A 64 -3.16 1.56 -4.73
N LEU A 65 -1.86 1.60 -4.46
CA LEU A 65 -1.28 2.45 -3.41
C LEU A 65 -1.65 3.92 -3.62
N ASP A 66 -1.74 4.36 -4.87
CA ASP A 66 -2.19 5.72 -5.26
C ASP A 66 -3.61 6.06 -4.75
N LYS A 67 -4.47 5.04 -4.57
CA LYS A 67 -5.82 5.20 -4.03
C LYS A 67 -5.91 4.92 -2.53
N VAL A 68 -4.82 4.47 -1.90
CA VAL A 68 -4.76 4.22 -0.46
C VAL A 68 -4.67 5.54 0.28
N LEU A 69 -5.61 5.75 1.19
CA LEU A 69 -5.69 6.91 2.05
C LEU A 69 -4.91 6.69 3.35
N SER A 70 -5.03 5.50 3.95
CA SER A 70 -4.32 5.15 5.17
C SER A 70 -4.09 3.65 5.30
N VAL A 71 -3.02 3.26 5.99
CA VAL A 71 -2.72 1.86 6.34
C VAL A 71 -2.42 1.80 7.83
N ASN A 72 -3.11 0.91 8.53
CA ASN A 72 -2.99 0.68 9.97
C ASN A 72 -3.14 1.98 10.80
N GLY A 73 -4.06 2.86 10.39
CA GLY A 73 -4.29 4.16 11.03
C GLY A 73 -3.24 5.23 10.71
N LYS A 74 -2.25 4.94 9.85
CA LYS A 74 -1.31 5.93 9.35
C LYS A 74 -1.83 6.51 8.04
N GLU A 75 -2.18 7.78 8.08
CA GLU A 75 -2.64 8.54 6.93
C GLU A 75 -1.45 8.94 6.03
N PHE A 76 -1.60 8.71 4.72
CA PHE A 76 -0.67 9.23 3.73
C PHE A 76 -1.02 10.68 3.45
N LYS A 77 -0.37 11.60 4.17
CA LYS A 77 -0.40 13.01 3.78
C LYS A 77 0.51 13.19 2.57
N LYS A 78 -0.13 13.39 1.41
CA LYS A 78 0.49 13.84 0.16
C LYS A 78 1.04 15.26 0.29
#